data_AF-A0A453I948-F1
#
_entry.id   AF-A0A453I948-F1
#
_cell.length_a   1.000
_cell.length_b   1.000
_cell.length_c   1.000
_cell.angle_alpha   90.00
_cell.angle_beta   90.00
_cell.angle_gamma   90.00
#
_symmetry.space_group_name_H-M   'P 1'
#
loop_
_entity.id
_entity.type
_entity.pdbx_description
1 polymer ?
#
loop_
_entity_poly.entity_id
_entity_poly.type
_entity_poly.pdbx_seq_one_letter_code
_entity_poly.pdbx_strand_id
1 'polypeptide(L)'
;FQVSLVLLASKYVDLIVPGYTHLQRAQPVLLPHLLLSYVEQLERDAGRLIDCRERVNFCPLGACALAGTGLPIDRFKTAKDLKFTAPMKNSIDAVSDRDFVLEFLAANSIAAIHLSRIGEEWVLWASEEFGFLTPSDSVSTGSSIMPQKKNPDPMELVRGKSARVVGDLMTVLVLCKGLPQAYNRDLQEDKEPLFDSVKAILGMLEVCSEFSQNISFNSKRIQSSLPAGYLDATTLADYLVKK
;
A
#
# COMPACT_ATOMS: atom_id res chain seq x y z
N PHE A 1 7.37 -3.91 6.25
CA PHE A 1 7.81 -2.63 5.64
C PHE A 1 7.87 -1.45 6.62
N GLN A 2 6.82 -1.15 7.41
CA GLN A 2 6.86 -0.04 8.39
C GLN A 2 8.12 -0.03 9.28
N VAL A 3 8.49 -1.18 9.86
CA VAL A 3 9.71 -1.34 10.66
C VAL A 3 10.96 -0.90 9.88
N SER A 4 11.09 -1.30 8.62
CA SER A 4 12.23 -0.94 7.76
C SER A 4 12.30 0.57 7.51
N LEU A 5 11.17 1.26 7.36
CA LEU A 5 11.13 2.72 7.27
C LEU A 5 11.54 3.40 8.58
N VAL A 6 11.10 2.89 9.74
CA VAL A 6 11.49 3.43 11.05
C VAL A 6 12.99 3.25 11.29
N LEU A 7 13.55 2.10 10.92
CA LEU A 7 14.99 1.85 11.01
C LEU A 7 15.78 2.77 10.07
N LEU A 8 15.29 2.97 8.84
CA LEU A 8 15.89 3.90 7.89
C LEU A 8 15.84 5.35 8.40
N ALA A 9 14.71 5.78 8.97
CA ALA A 9 14.56 7.09 9.59
C ALA A 9 15.56 7.27 10.76
N SER A 10 15.69 6.25 11.60
CA SER A 10 16.62 6.27 12.75
C SER A 10 18.09 6.41 12.32
N LYS A 11 18.46 5.82 11.16
CA LYS A 11 19.82 5.92 10.59
C LYS A 11 20.17 7.35 10.14
N TYR A 12 19.17 8.17 9.81
CA TYR A 12 19.35 9.52 9.24
C TYR A 12 18.62 10.60 10.07
N VAL A 13 18.67 10.50 11.40
CA VAL A 13 17.88 11.31 12.34
C VAL A 13 18.00 12.83 12.12
N ASP A 14 19.18 13.32 11.76
CA ASP A 14 19.47 14.75 11.60
C ASP A 14 19.50 15.21 10.13
N LEU A 15 19.22 14.31 9.17
CA LEU A 15 19.31 14.67 7.76
C LEU A 15 18.12 15.55 7.35
N ILE A 16 18.39 16.81 7.04
CA ILE A 16 17.41 17.75 6.49
C ILE A 16 17.35 17.58 4.97
N VAL A 17 16.13 17.47 4.42
CA VAL A 17 15.83 17.42 2.99
C VAL A 17 14.92 18.58 2.58
N PRO A 18 14.93 19.03 1.31
CA PRO A 18 13.90 19.93 0.83
C PRO A 18 12.53 19.25 0.92
N GLY A 19 11.54 19.92 1.51
CA GLY A 19 10.14 19.53 1.34
C GLY A 19 9.65 19.92 -0.05
N TYR A 20 8.70 19.17 -0.60
CA TYR A 20 8.17 19.42 -1.95
C TYR A 20 6.66 19.59 -1.94
N THR A 21 6.19 20.61 -2.67
CA THR A 21 4.79 20.77 -3.06
C THR A 21 4.76 21.12 -4.54
N HIS A 22 3.93 20.45 -5.35
CA HIS A 22 3.98 20.56 -6.82
C HIS A 22 5.37 20.23 -7.43
N LEU A 23 6.14 19.40 -6.74
CA LEU A 23 7.56 19.14 -7.05
C LEU A 23 8.45 20.40 -7.04
N GLN A 24 7.96 21.50 -6.49
CA GLN A 24 8.72 22.71 -6.18
C GLN A 24 9.21 22.64 -4.74
N ARG A 25 10.42 23.16 -4.50
CA ARG A 25 11.00 23.20 -3.15
C ARG A 25 10.17 24.14 -2.27
N ALA A 26 9.79 23.61 -1.12
CA ALA A 26 9.09 24.31 -0.04
C ALA A 26 9.98 24.31 1.21
N GLN A 27 9.38 24.29 2.39
CA GLN A 27 10.14 24.30 3.64
C GLN A 27 11.03 23.05 3.78
N PRO A 28 12.26 23.20 4.31
CA PRO A 28 13.09 22.05 4.67
C PRO A 28 12.42 21.25 5.78
N VAL A 29 12.53 19.92 5.68
CA VAL A 29 12.02 18.98 6.70
C VAL A 29 13.08 17.97 7.06
N LEU A 30 12.94 17.32 8.21
CA LEU A 30 13.74 16.15 8.53
C LEU A 30 13.34 14.99 7.60
N LEU A 31 14.34 14.31 7.01
CA LEU A 31 14.11 13.07 6.27
C LEU A 31 13.32 12.05 7.08
N PRO A 32 13.60 11.83 8.39
CA PRO A 32 12.75 11.03 9.25
C PRO A 32 11.27 11.42 9.21
N HIS A 33 10.97 12.72 9.20
CA HIS A 33 9.59 13.21 9.16
C HIS A 33 8.90 12.80 7.85
N LEU A 34 9.59 12.90 6.72
CA LEU A 34 9.08 12.43 5.43
C LEU A 34 8.89 10.90 5.42
N LEU A 35 9.88 10.13 5.86
CA LEU A 35 9.80 8.66 5.87
C LEU A 35 8.66 8.15 6.77
N LEU A 36 8.49 8.76 7.95
CA LEU A 36 7.42 8.41 8.88
C LEU A 36 6.03 8.76 8.35
N SER A 37 5.90 9.73 7.43
CA SER A 37 4.62 9.99 6.76
C SER A 37 4.09 8.78 5.96
N TYR A 38 4.98 7.90 5.48
CA TYR A 38 4.58 6.64 4.83
C TYR A 38 4.26 5.55 5.85
N VAL A 39 4.88 5.57 7.05
CA VAL A 39 4.50 4.67 8.15
C VAL A 39 3.06 4.93 8.56
N GLU A 40 2.67 6.20 8.69
CA GLU A 40 1.28 6.60 9.01
C GLU A 40 0.27 6.17 7.92
N GLN A 41 0.69 6.20 6.65
CA GLN A 41 -0.14 5.69 5.55
C GLN A 41 -0.40 4.19 5.70
N LEU A 42 0.67 3.42 5.91
CA LEU A 42 0.60 1.96 6.09
C LEU A 42 -0.11 1.55 7.38
N GLU A 43 -0.04 2.37 8.44
CA GLU A 43 -0.75 2.11 9.69
C GLU A 43 -2.26 2.15 9.48
N ARG A 44 -2.75 3.14 8.72
CA ARG A 44 -4.17 3.19 8.32
C ARG A 44 -4.55 2.00 7.44
N ASP A 45 -3.65 1.51 6.60
CA ASP A 45 -3.91 0.32 5.77
C ASP A 45 -4.02 -0.95 6.61
N ALA A 46 -3.14 -1.12 7.59
CA ALA A 46 -3.22 -2.20 8.57
C ALA A 46 -4.54 -2.15 9.36
N GLY A 47 -4.93 -0.96 9.83
CA GLY A 47 -6.22 -0.75 10.49
C GLY A 47 -7.41 -1.16 9.61
N ARG A 48 -7.41 -0.78 8.33
CA ARG A 48 -8.46 -1.21 7.37
C ARG A 48 -8.54 -2.72 7.22
N LEU A 49 -7.40 -3.42 7.15
CA LEU A 49 -7.38 -4.88 7.04
C LEU A 49 -7.87 -5.57 8.31
N ILE A 50 -7.55 -5.02 9.49
CA ILE A 50 -8.08 -5.51 10.78
C ILE A 50 -9.59 -5.34 10.83
N ASP A 51 -10.09 -4.15 10.50
CA ASP A 51 -11.53 -3.86 10.49
C ASP A 51 -12.29 -4.71 9.46
N CYS A 52 -11.71 -4.88 8.27
CA CYS A 52 -12.23 -5.74 7.21
C CYS A 52 -12.36 -7.17 7.72
N ARG A 53 -11.33 -7.71 8.38
CA ARG A 53 -11.36 -9.06 8.95
C ARG A 53 -12.52 -9.24 9.93
N GLU A 54 -12.76 -8.28 10.81
CA GLU A 54 -13.87 -8.37 11.77
C GLU A 54 -15.24 -8.38 11.08
N ARG A 55 -15.46 -7.52 10.07
CA ARG A 55 -16.72 -7.46 9.32
C ARG A 55 -17.01 -8.73 8.52
N VAL A 56 -15.99 -9.33 7.91
CA VAL A 56 -16.17 -10.47 6.99
C VAL A 56 -16.15 -11.83 7.68
N ASN A 57 -15.93 -11.88 9.00
CA ASN A 57 -15.78 -13.14 9.75
C ASN A 57 -17.13 -13.76 10.17
N PHE A 58 -18.07 -13.92 9.24
CA PHE A 58 -19.34 -14.61 9.45
C PHE A 58 -19.46 -15.87 8.60
N CYS A 59 -19.95 -16.96 9.19
CA CYS A 59 -19.95 -18.29 8.58
C CYS A 59 -21.13 -18.49 7.62
N PRO A 60 -20.89 -18.76 6.32
CA PRO A 60 -21.95 -19.07 5.36
C PRO A 60 -22.42 -20.54 5.42
N LEU A 61 -21.68 -21.41 6.13
CA LEU A 61 -21.97 -22.84 6.14
C LEU A 61 -23.35 -23.14 6.76
N GLY A 62 -24.10 -24.01 6.09
CA GLY A 62 -25.51 -24.28 6.39
C GLY A 62 -26.52 -23.50 5.54
N ALA A 63 -26.07 -22.57 4.68
CA ALA A 63 -26.94 -21.87 3.71
C ALA A 63 -27.33 -22.75 2.50
N CYS A 64 -26.56 -23.82 2.23
CA CYS A 64 -26.75 -24.74 1.11
C CYS A 64 -26.82 -23.99 -0.24
N ALA A 65 -27.79 -24.31 -1.10
CA ALA A 65 -27.91 -23.66 -2.40
C ALA A 65 -28.41 -22.21 -2.32
N LEU A 66 -29.32 -21.91 -1.38
CA LEU A 66 -29.86 -20.57 -1.09
C LEU A 66 -30.87 -20.56 0.07
N ALA A 67 -31.52 -21.69 0.37
CA ALA A 67 -32.66 -21.77 1.28
C ALA A 67 -32.34 -22.35 2.67
N GLY A 68 -31.05 -22.58 2.96
CA GLY A 68 -30.62 -23.25 4.18
C GLY A 68 -30.67 -24.78 4.07
N THR A 69 -30.05 -25.44 5.05
CA THR A 69 -30.09 -26.90 5.18
C THR A 69 -31.39 -27.37 5.81
N GLY A 70 -31.92 -28.51 5.31
CA GLY A 70 -33.04 -29.21 5.95
C GLY A 70 -32.61 -30.12 7.12
N LEU A 71 -31.30 -30.27 7.35
CA LEU A 71 -30.78 -31.05 8.46
C LEU A 71 -30.76 -30.22 9.76
N PRO A 72 -30.99 -30.84 10.93
CA PRO A 72 -30.99 -30.14 12.22
C PRO A 72 -29.56 -29.86 12.71
N ILE A 73 -28.79 -29.08 11.94
CA ILE A 73 -27.43 -28.68 12.32
C ILE A 73 -27.46 -27.48 13.28
N ASP A 74 -26.48 -27.40 14.15
CA ASP A 74 -26.20 -26.19 14.93
C ASP A 74 -25.18 -25.32 14.17
N ARG A 75 -25.68 -24.29 13.47
CA ARG A 75 -24.82 -23.36 12.72
C ARG A 75 -23.89 -22.56 13.64
N PHE A 76 -24.30 -22.26 14.88
CA PHE A 76 -23.44 -21.53 15.83
C PHE A 76 -22.26 -22.39 16.28
N LYS A 77 -22.50 -23.69 16.52
CA LYS A 77 -21.43 -24.66 16.75
C LYS A 77 -20.48 -24.72 15.54
N THR A 78 -21.03 -24.84 14.32
CA THR A 78 -20.21 -24.84 13.09
C THR A 78 -19.37 -23.57 12.94
N ALA A 79 -19.95 -22.39 13.16
CA ALA A 79 -19.23 -21.11 13.10
C ALA A 79 -18.09 -21.07 14.12
N LYS A 80 -18.35 -21.49 15.37
CA LYS A 80 -17.36 -21.57 16.44
C LYS A 80 -16.21 -22.55 16.10
N ASP A 81 -16.54 -23.74 15.62
CA ASP A 81 -15.56 -24.77 15.27
C ASP A 81 -14.63 -24.30 14.12
N LEU A 82 -15.17 -23.49 13.20
CA LEU A 82 -14.44 -22.88 12.08
C LEU A 82 -13.84 -21.50 12.40
N LYS A 83 -13.97 -21.03 13.66
CA LYS A 83 -13.44 -19.74 14.16
C LYS A 83 -14.04 -18.48 13.52
N PHE A 84 -15.27 -18.58 13.02
CA PHE A 84 -16.09 -17.42 12.66
C PHE A 84 -16.75 -16.81 13.90
N THR A 85 -17.10 -15.52 13.81
CA THR A 85 -17.78 -14.77 14.87
C THR A 85 -19.20 -15.32 15.13
N ALA A 86 -19.96 -15.54 14.06
CA ALA A 86 -21.30 -16.13 14.11
C ALA A 86 -21.71 -16.63 12.72
N PRO A 87 -22.82 -17.37 12.59
CA PRO A 87 -23.40 -17.68 11.28
C PRO A 87 -23.93 -16.42 10.58
N MET A 88 -23.86 -16.37 9.26
CA MET A 88 -24.60 -15.37 8.48
C MET A 88 -26.11 -15.52 8.71
N LYS A 89 -26.82 -14.39 8.77
CA LYS A 89 -28.23 -14.36 9.20
C LYS A 89 -29.22 -14.76 8.12
N ASN A 90 -28.84 -14.67 6.84
CA ASN A 90 -29.70 -14.95 5.71
C ASN A 90 -28.98 -15.89 4.73
N SER A 91 -29.66 -16.94 4.26
CA SER A 91 -29.06 -17.97 3.41
C SER A 91 -28.93 -17.57 1.94
N ILE A 92 -29.81 -16.69 1.43
CA ILE A 92 -29.71 -16.14 0.07
C ILE A 92 -28.48 -15.22 0.01
N ASP A 93 -28.39 -14.31 0.99
CA ASP A 93 -27.25 -13.43 1.20
C ASP A 93 -25.95 -14.23 1.28
N ALA A 94 -25.87 -15.24 2.15
CA ALA A 94 -24.68 -16.05 2.37
C ALA A 94 -24.12 -16.76 1.12
N VAL A 95 -24.94 -17.07 0.11
CA VAL A 95 -24.48 -17.71 -1.13
C VAL A 95 -24.19 -16.70 -2.25
N SER A 96 -24.74 -15.49 -2.15
CA SER A 96 -24.57 -14.41 -3.13
C SER A 96 -23.50 -13.38 -2.75
N ASP A 97 -23.20 -13.23 -1.46
CA ASP A 97 -22.36 -12.17 -0.92
C ASP A 97 -20.92 -12.25 -1.46
N ARG A 98 -20.39 -11.10 -1.88
CA ARG A 98 -18.99 -10.87 -2.25
C ARG A 98 -18.43 -9.56 -1.68
N ASP A 99 -19.13 -8.93 -0.74
CA ASP A 99 -18.67 -7.69 -0.11
C ASP A 99 -17.33 -7.93 0.60
N PHE A 100 -17.10 -9.13 1.13
CA PHE A 100 -15.81 -9.50 1.71
C PHE A 100 -14.64 -9.44 0.71
N VAL A 101 -14.88 -9.78 -0.57
CA VAL A 101 -13.87 -9.69 -1.63
C VAL A 101 -13.67 -8.23 -2.01
N LEU A 102 -14.76 -7.49 -2.21
CA LEU A 102 -14.74 -6.09 -2.61
C LEU A 102 -14.03 -5.22 -1.58
N GLU A 103 -14.36 -5.38 -0.30
CA GLU A 103 -13.78 -4.60 0.79
C GLU A 103 -12.28 -4.90 0.95
N PHE A 104 -11.90 -6.18 0.86
CA PHE A 104 -10.49 -6.59 0.91
C PHE A 104 -9.68 -6.03 -0.27
N LEU A 105 -10.22 -6.13 -1.49
CA LEU A 105 -9.58 -5.56 -2.69
C LEU A 105 -9.50 -4.03 -2.63
N ALA A 106 -10.48 -3.36 -2.02
CA ALA A 106 -10.43 -1.93 -1.78
C ALA A 106 -9.33 -1.54 -0.79
N ALA A 107 -9.19 -2.29 0.31
CA ALA A 107 -8.10 -2.09 1.27
C ALA A 107 -6.72 -2.29 0.60
N ASN A 108 -6.57 -3.36 -0.19
CA ASN A 108 -5.35 -3.61 -0.97
C ASN A 108 -5.09 -2.51 -2.00
N SER A 109 -6.11 -2.01 -2.69
CA SER A 109 -5.96 -0.94 -3.68
C SER A 109 -5.42 0.34 -3.04
N ILE A 110 -5.92 0.71 -1.86
CA ILE A 110 -5.43 1.88 -1.11
C ILE A 110 -3.97 1.68 -0.70
N ALA A 111 -3.63 0.50 -0.16
CA ALA A 111 -2.25 0.17 0.22
C ALA A 111 -1.30 0.22 -1.00
N ALA A 112 -1.73 -0.31 -2.15
CA ALA A 112 -0.97 -0.28 -3.39
C ALA A 112 -0.68 1.17 -3.86
N ILE A 113 -1.63 2.09 -3.68
CA ILE A 113 -1.44 3.51 -3.98
C ILE A 113 -0.45 4.16 -2.99
N HIS A 114 -0.50 3.85 -1.70
CA HIS A 114 0.51 4.36 -0.76
C HIS A 114 1.92 3.86 -1.11
N LEU A 115 2.05 2.58 -1.50
CA LEU A 115 3.32 2.00 -1.93
C LEU A 115 3.80 2.61 -3.27
N SER A 116 2.91 2.93 -4.20
CA SER A 116 3.28 3.58 -5.45
C SER A 116 3.81 5.00 -5.24
N ARG A 117 3.29 5.73 -4.23
CA ARG A 117 3.76 7.08 -3.88
C ARG A 117 5.18 7.09 -3.36
N ILE A 118 5.57 6.14 -2.51
CA ILE A 118 6.98 6.04 -2.09
C ILE A 118 7.87 5.53 -3.24
N GLY A 119 7.32 4.69 -4.11
CA GLY A 119 7.95 4.30 -5.37
C GLY A 119 8.29 5.51 -6.25
N GLU A 120 7.35 6.43 -6.44
CA GLU A 120 7.57 7.68 -7.17
C GLU A 120 8.70 8.51 -6.56
N GLU A 121 8.65 8.73 -5.25
CA GLU A 121 9.62 9.55 -4.52
C GLU A 121 11.04 8.99 -4.69
N TRP A 122 11.21 7.69 -4.50
CA TRP A 122 12.53 7.04 -4.61
C TRP A 122 13.04 6.94 -6.04
N VAL A 123 12.15 6.78 -7.04
CA VAL A 123 12.53 6.84 -8.45
C VAL A 123 13.03 8.24 -8.80
N LEU A 124 12.32 9.29 -8.39
CA LEU A 124 12.74 10.68 -8.60
C LEU A 124 14.06 10.97 -7.90
N TRP A 125 14.21 10.55 -6.64
CA TRP A 125 15.42 10.82 -5.86
C TRP A 125 16.65 10.06 -6.35
N ALA A 126 16.46 8.93 -7.02
CA ALA A 126 17.52 8.17 -7.68
C ALA A 126 17.96 8.76 -9.02
N SER A 127 17.21 9.73 -9.58
CA SER A 127 17.58 10.38 -10.85
C SER A 127 18.89 11.15 -10.71
N GLU A 128 19.56 11.43 -11.83
CA GLU A 128 20.80 12.23 -11.84
C GLU A 128 20.54 13.68 -11.42
N GLU A 129 19.39 14.23 -11.81
CA GLU A 129 18.98 15.60 -11.51
C GLU A 129 18.78 15.82 -10.01
N PHE A 130 18.12 14.89 -9.31
CA PHE A 130 18.03 14.92 -7.85
C PHE A 130 19.34 14.44 -7.22
N GLY A 131 19.71 13.19 -7.46
CA GLY A 131 20.88 12.53 -6.90
C GLY A 131 20.83 12.39 -5.38
N PHE A 132 19.63 12.33 -4.80
CA PHE A 132 19.40 12.30 -3.35
C PHE A 132 19.54 10.90 -2.78
N LEU A 133 19.20 9.88 -3.56
CA LEU A 133 19.17 8.49 -3.16
C LEU A 133 20.03 7.67 -4.12
N THR A 134 20.74 6.68 -3.60
CA THR A 134 21.50 5.70 -4.40
C THR A 134 21.17 4.30 -3.91
N PRO A 135 20.55 3.45 -4.75
CA PRO A 135 20.33 2.05 -4.42
C PRO A 135 21.64 1.25 -4.49
N SER A 136 21.72 0.16 -3.72
CA SER A 136 22.76 -0.85 -3.88
C SER A 136 22.54 -1.67 -5.16
N ASP A 137 23.55 -2.44 -5.56
CA ASP A 137 23.45 -3.33 -6.72
C ASP A 137 22.48 -4.50 -6.49
N SER A 138 22.17 -4.84 -5.23
CA SER A 138 21.20 -5.91 -4.92
C SER A 138 19.75 -5.51 -5.17
N VAL A 139 19.46 -4.20 -5.21
CA VAL A 139 18.11 -3.64 -5.39
C VAL A 139 18.03 -2.66 -6.56
N SER A 140 18.98 -2.75 -7.49
CA SER A 140 18.97 -1.98 -8.74
C SER A 140 19.51 -2.82 -9.89
N THR A 141 19.09 -2.49 -11.10
CA THR A 141 19.76 -3.01 -12.29
C THR A 141 20.80 -2.00 -12.79
N GLY A 142 21.95 -2.52 -13.24
CA GLY A 142 22.98 -1.74 -13.91
C GLY A 142 22.79 -1.74 -15.42
N SER A 143 23.38 -0.75 -16.10
CA SER A 143 23.60 -0.82 -17.55
C SER A 143 24.93 -1.50 -17.83
N SER A 144 24.95 -2.46 -18.77
CA SER A 144 26.20 -3.06 -19.26
C SER A 144 27.15 -2.05 -19.94
N ILE A 145 26.64 -0.89 -20.34
CA ILE A 145 27.38 0.18 -21.03
C ILE A 145 27.76 1.30 -20.05
N MET A 146 26.98 1.53 -18.99
CA MET A 146 27.17 2.63 -18.03
C MET A 146 27.20 2.10 -16.59
N PRO A 147 28.38 1.75 -16.04
CA PRO A 147 28.52 1.09 -14.74
C PRO A 147 27.99 1.91 -13.55
N GLN A 148 27.97 3.24 -13.67
CA GLN A 148 27.46 4.14 -12.64
C GLN A 148 25.92 4.25 -12.63
N LYS A 149 25.25 3.83 -13.71
CA LYS A 149 23.80 3.97 -13.85
C LYS A 149 23.12 2.83 -13.08
N LYS A 150 22.48 3.18 -11.96
CA LYS A 150 21.68 2.27 -11.14
C LYS A 150 20.20 2.61 -11.27
N ASN A 151 19.44 1.70 -11.86
CA ASN A 151 18.02 1.90 -12.09
C ASN A 151 17.23 1.41 -10.87
N PRO A 152 16.29 2.20 -10.33
CA PRO A 152 15.42 1.77 -9.24
C PRO A 152 14.25 0.89 -9.74
N ASP A 153 14.52 -0.09 -10.62
CA ASP A 153 13.48 -0.94 -11.26
C ASP A 153 12.51 -1.57 -10.25
N PRO A 154 12.95 -2.04 -9.06
CA PRO A 154 12.02 -2.62 -8.10
C PRO A 154 10.93 -1.61 -7.66
N MET A 155 11.28 -0.33 -7.53
CA MET A 155 10.32 0.72 -7.16
C MET A 155 9.45 1.16 -8.35
N GLU A 156 9.99 1.13 -9.56
CA GLU A 156 9.19 1.29 -10.78
C GLU A 156 8.14 0.18 -10.90
N LEU A 157 8.52 -1.06 -10.61
CA LEU A 157 7.61 -2.21 -10.60
C LEU A 157 6.57 -2.14 -9.48
N VAL A 158 6.92 -1.64 -8.29
CA VAL A 158 5.94 -1.35 -7.23
C VAL A 158 4.90 -0.35 -7.73
N ARG A 159 5.33 0.75 -8.35
CA ARG A 159 4.42 1.74 -8.94
C ARG A 159 3.55 1.13 -10.03
N GLY A 160 4.13 0.36 -10.96
CA GLY A 160 3.38 -0.31 -12.03
C GLY A 160 2.37 -1.35 -11.53
N LYS A 161 2.75 -2.16 -10.52
CA LYS A 161 1.87 -3.17 -9.93
C LYS A 161 0.67 -2.58 -9.18
N SER A 162 0.74 -1.32 -8.76
CA SER A 162 -0.42 -0.66 -8.15
C SER A 162 -1.63 -0.59 -9.10
N ALA A 163 -1.41 -0.39 -10.40
CA ALA A 163 -2.48 -0.40 -11.40
C ALA A 163 -3.17 -1.77 -11.50
N ARG A 164 -2.41 -2.86 -11.32
CA ARG A 164 -2.91 -4.23 -11.35
C ARG A 164 -3.87 -4.49 -10.18
N VAL A 165 -3.45 -4.14 -8.97
CA VAL A 165 -4.29 -4.27 -7.75
C VAL A 165 -5.58 -3.45 -7.85
N VAL A 166 -5.51 -2.23 -8.39
CA VAL A 166 -6.70 -1.40 -8.64
C VAL A 166 -7.60 -2.03 -9.71
N GLY A 167 -7.01 -2.62 -10.75
CA GLY A 167 -7.73 -3.36 -11.78
C GLY A 167 -8.47 -4.58 -11.23
N ASP A 168 -7.89 -5.30 -10.27
CA ASP A 168 -8.53 -6.43 -9.61
C ASP A 168 -9.82 -6.01 -8.89
N LEU A 169 -9.78 -4.89 -8.15
CA LEU A 169 -10.98 -4.31 -7.52
C LEU A 169 -12.05 -3.96 -8.56
N MET A 170 -11.66 -3.26 -9.64
CA MET A 170 -12.62 -2.85 -10.67
C MET A 170 -13.25 -4.05 -11.37
N THR A 171 -12.49 -5.12 -11.57
CA THR A 171 -12.97 -6.37 -12.16
C THR A 171 -14.09 -6.96 -11.31
N VAL A 172 -13.87 -7.12 -9.99
CA VAL A 172 -14.88 -7.72 -9.10
C VAL A 172 -16.07 -6.78 -8.86
N LEU A 173 -15.83 -5.47 -8.76
CA LEU A 173 -16.92 -4.47 -8.66
C LEU A 173 -17.87 -4.57 -9.85
N VAL A 174 -17.33 -4.61 -11.06
CA VAL A 174 -18.14 -4.68 -12.29
C VAL A 174 -18.74 -6.07 -12.48
N LEU A 175 -18.06 -7.14 -12.06
CA LEU A 175 -18.59 -8.51 -12.02
C LEU A 175 -19.87 -8.59 -11.18
N CYS A 176 -19.87 -7.98 -9.99
CA CYS A 176 -21.01 -8.04 -9.07
C CYS A 176 -22.18 -7.13 -9.50
N LYS A 177 -21.91 -6.13 -10.35
CA LYS A 177 -22.89 -5.11 -10.73
C LYS A 177 -24.08 -5.72 -11.48
N GLY A 178 -25.25 -5.67 -10.84
CA GLY A 178 -26.53 -6.05 -11.46
C GLY A 178 -26.77 -7.56 -11.54
N LEU A 179 -25.98 -8.38 -10.82
CA LEU A 179 -26.29 -9.81 -10.68
C LEU A 179 -27.61 -10.01 -9.92
N PRO A 180 -28.51 -10.88 -10.42
CA PRO A 180 -29.71 -11.25 -9.68
C PRO A 180 -29.35 -12.16 -8.50
N GLN A 181 -30.20 -12.18 -7.48
CA GLN A 181 -30.07 -13.16 -6.40
C GLN A 181 -30.41 -14.59 -6.91
N ALA A 182 -29.82 -15.68 -6.40
CA ALA A 182 -28.80 -15.77 -5.35
C ALA A 182 -27.40 -16.03 -5.95
N TYR A 183 -26.90 -17.27 -5.88
CA TYR A 183 -25.66 -17.66 -6.55
C TYR A 183 -25.82 -17.70 -8.07
N ASN A 184 -24.87 -17.07 -8.77
CA ASN A 184 -24.71 -17.19 -10.23
C ASN A 184 -23.27 -17.64 -10.53
N ARG A 185 -23.09 -18.29 -11.68
CA ARG A 185 -21.79 -18.88 -12.05
C ARG A 185 -20.71 -17.82 -12.28
N ASP A 186 -21.10 -16.60 -12.60
CA ASP A 186 -20.29 -15.39 -12.69
C ASP A 186 -19.40 -15.23 -11.44
N LEU A 187 -19.92 -15.56 -10.26
CA LEU A 187 -19.19 -15.47 -8.98
C LEU A 187 -18.07 -16.51 -8.81
N GLN A 188 -17.73 -17.26 -9.87
CA GLN A 188 -16.49 -18.03 -9.95
C GLN A 188 -15.28 -17.13 -10.24
N GLU A 189 -15.49 -16.01 -10.94
CA GLU A 189 -14.46 -15.06 -11.41
C GLU A 189 -13.94 -14.12 -10.30
N ASP A 190 -14.43 -14.25 -9.08
CA ASP A 190 -14.01 -13.47 -7.90
C ASP A 190 -12.60 -13.87 -7.38
N LYS A 191 -12.17 -15.11 -7.64
CA LYS A 191 -10.96 -15.71 -7.05
C LYS A 191 -9.67 -15.22 -7.68
N GLU A 192 -9.62 -15.13 -9.00
CA GLU A 192 -8.38 -14.75 -9.70
C GLU A 192 -7.93 -13.33 -9.31
N PRO A 193 -8.81 -12.30 -9.35
CA PRO A 193 -8.45 -10.96 -8.90
C PRO A 193 -8.08 -10.92 -7.42
N LEU A 194 -8.80 -11.66 -6.57
CA LEU A 194 -8.50 -11.76 -5.14
C LEU A 194 -7.09 -12.31 -4.89
N PHE A 195 -6.76 -13.46 -5.48
CA PHE A 195 -5.47 -14.12 -5.27
C PHE A 195 -4.32 -13.33 -5.87
N ASP A 196 -4.54 -12.72 -7.02
CA ASP A 196 -3.54 -11.89 -7.67
C ASP A 196 -3.22 -10.62 -6.85
N SER A 197 -4.25 -9.95 -6.33
CA SER A 197 -4.10 -8.81 -5.43
C SER A 197 -3.30 -9.15 -4.17
N VAL A 198 -3.57 -10.30 -3.54
CA VAL A 198 -2.78 -10.78 -2.38
C VAL A 198 -1.31 -10.95 -2.76
N LYS A 199 -1.04 -11.66 -3.86
CA LYS A 199 0.33 -11.92 -4.31
C LYS A 199 1.07 -10.62 -4.65
N ALA A 200 0.39 -9.68 -5.29
CA ALA A 200 0.95 -8.39 -5.64
C ALA A 200 1.30 -7.56 -4.40
N ILE A 201 0.39 -7.42 -3.44
CA ILE A 201 0.63 -6.64 -2.21
C ILE A 201 1.76 -7.21 -1.38
N LEU A 202 1.80 -8.53 -1.17
CA LEU A 202 2.90 -9.16 -0.42
C LEU A 202 4.24 -8.91 -1.09
N GLY A 203 4.32 -9.13 -2.41
CA GLY A 203 5.55 -8.86 -3.17
C GLY A 203 5.96 -7.39 -3.17
N MET A 204 5.00 -6.45 -3.23
CA MET A 204 5.29 -5.02 -3.16
C MET A 204 5.83 -4.64 -1.78
N LEU A 205 5.26 -5.16 -0.68
CA LEU A 205 5.73 -4.91 0.68
C LEU A 205 7.13 -5.50 0.93
N GLU A 206 7.41 -6.70 0.40
CA GLU A 206 8.73 -7.34 0.46
C GLU A 206 9.76 -6.50 -0.29
N VAL A 207 9.48 -6.13 -1.55
CA VAL A 207 10.37 -5.30 -2.37
C VAL A 207 10.64 -3.95 -1.73
N CYS A 208 9.60 -3.26 -1.24
CA CYS A 208 9.79 -1.97 -0.57
C CYS A 208 10.63 -2.09 0.70
N SER A 209 10.43 -3.18 1.46
CA SER A 209 11.23 -3.47 2.65
C SER A 209 12.70 -3.70 2.29
N GLU A 210 12.98 -4.55 1.32
CA GLU A 210 14.34 -4.85 0.85
C GLU A 210 15.02 -3.59 0.31
N PHE A 211 14.33 -2.83 -0.55
CA PHE A 211 14.85 -1.59 -1.12
C PHE A 211 15.22 -0.57 -0.03
N SER A 212 14.35 -0.40 0.98
CA SER A 212 14.60 0.53 2.10
C SER A 212 15.84 0.20 2.94
N GLN A 213 16.20 -1.08 3.01
CA GLN A 213 17.38 -1.54 3.76
C GLN A 213 18.68 -1.38 2.95
N ASN A 214 18.55 -1.27 1.63
CA ASN A 214 19.65 -1.34 0.67
C ASN A 214 19.86 -0.03 -0.11
N ILE A 215 19.47 1.10 0.47
CA ILE A 215 19.66 2.43 -0.11
C ILE A 215 20.53 3.31 0.78
N SER A 216 21.12 4.33 0.17
CA SER A 216 21.86 5.39 0.85
C SER A 216 21.41 6.76 0.37
N PHE A 217 21.34 7.72 1.30
CA PHE A 217 21.07 9.11 0.95
C PHE A 217 22.38 9.89 0.80
N ASN A 218 22.47 10.70 -0.26
CA ASN A 218 23.62 11.54 -0.53
C ASN A 218 23.50 12.88 0.23
N SER A 219 23.88 12.87 1.50
CA SER A 219 23.75 14.05 2.38
C SER A 219 24.43 15.30 1.80
N LYS A 220 25.56 15.16 1.10
CA LYS A 220 26.26 16.30 0.48
C LYS A 220 25.42 16.93 -0.64
N ARG A 221 24.87 16.10 -1.54
CA ARG A 221 24.00 16.56 -2.63
C ARG A 221 22.73 17.20 -2.08
N ILE A 222 22.09 16.56 -1.11
CA ILE A 222 20.89 17.08 -0.44
C ILE A 222 21.18 18.44 0.22
N GLN A 223 22.24 18.55 1.02
CA GLN A 223 22.60 19.80 1.69
C GLN A 223 22.90 20.92 0.69
N SER A 224 23.58 20.63 -0.43
CA SER A 224 23.83 21.62 -1.47
C SER A 224 22.57 22.14 -2.16
N SER A 225 21.45 21.40 -2.07
CA SER A 225 20.17 21.77 -2.66
C SER A 225 19.30 22.67 -1.77
N LEU A 226 19.58 22.74 -0.46
CA LEU A 226 18.78 23.50 0.52
C LEU A 226 18.89 25.03 0.38
N PRO A 227 20.07 25.64 0.15
CA PRO A 227 20.17 27.10 -0.01
C PRO A 227 19.50 27.61 -1.28
N ALA A 228 19.32 26.75 -2.28
CA ALA A 228 18.75 27.11 -3.56
C ALA A 228 17.21 27.12 -3.45
N GLY A 229 16.64 28.33 -3.30
CA GLY A 229 15.19 28.56 -3.33
C GLY A 229 14.63 29.54 -2.30
N TYR A 230 15.47 30.23 -1.50
CA TYR A 230 15.02 31.12 -0.41
C TYR A 230 14.07 30.41 0.57
N LEU A 231 14.38 29.14 0.89
CA LEU A 231 13.48 28.26 1.65
C LEU A 231 13.22 28.74 3.10
N ASP A 232 14.00 29.71 3.56
CA ASP A 232 13.92 30.40 4.84
C ASP A 232 13.11 31.71 4.80
N ALA A 233 12.63 32.15 3.63
CA ALA A 233 11.83 33.38 3.49
C ALA A 233 10.55 33.33 4.34
N THR A 234 9.91 32.17 4.45
CA THR A 234 8.75 31.97 5.34
C THR A 234 9.15 32.08 6.80
N THR A 235 10.31 31.52 7.19
CA THR A 235 10.84 31.64 8.55
C THR A 235 11.16 33.10 8.90
N LEU A 236 11.70 33.86 7.94
CA LEU A 236 11.93 35.29 8.09
C LEU A 236 10.61 36.07 8.26
N ALA A 237 9.59 35.74 7.47
CA ALA A 237 8.26 36.33 7.62
C ALA A 237 7.64 36.00 8.99
N ASP A 238 7.72 34.74 9.44
CA ASP A 238 7.24 34.32 10.77
C ASP A 238 7.97 35.04 11.90
N TYR A 239 9.28 35.24 11.76
CA TYR A 239 10.07 36.03 12.70
C TYR A 239 9.61 37.49 12.74
N LEU A 240 9.35 38.10 11.58
CA LEU A 240 8.86 39.48 11.49
C LEU A 240 7.45 39.64 12.08
N VAL A 241 6.57 38.65 11.91
CA VAL A 241 5.22 38.65 12.52
C VAL A 241 5.27 38.54 14.04
N LYS A 242 6.25 37.82 14.59
CA LYS A 242 6.42 37.63 16.04
C LYS A 242 7.10 38.80 16.75
N LYS A 243 7.54 39.84 16.02
CA LYS A 243 8.29 40.98 16.55
C LYS A 243 7.43 42.24 16.62
#